data_AF-A0A315X1N0-F1
#
_entry.id   AF-A0A315X1N0-F1
#
_cell.length_a   1.000
_cell.length_b   1.000
_cell.length_c   1.000
_cell.angle_alpha   90.00
_cell.angle_beta   90.00
_cell.angle_gamma   90.00
#
_symmetry.space_group_name_H-M   'P 1'
#
loop_
_entity.id
_entity.type
_entity.pdbx_description
1 polymer ?
#
loop_
_entity_poly.entity_id
_entity_poly.type
_entity_poly.pdbx_seq_one_letter_code
_entity_poly.pdbx_strand_id
1 'polypeptide(L)'
;MYPEKYNPTQEEINKAESIMTDEQRQASEIRAENYEQVQPPWKDFTEKIDENFVRKRPSPEVVKAMNQSLEELGQTFEGSGLNWHLDGALNISLMNGAGENPEKYIGEHKDVDISVEKDELEALEAQLLKNGYGLFLSRTGDKIKNKIMRRVGHGDFAESDTEHMLIAAIDENGKIRQDKALNFVDIHIIQRDEAGKPLGVSGTPIPEKWVQPQPMEFHSKQINVSHPGKVLYFKLHQDRNYDVTDAEKLIETGKIIEEDIDDIEKVYRDEFKANVERGRKIFEGYTNQLKPEMSADEIFNLMQSQPEFQKRGDMAVGLKKLAEKIAESENKSVDNILSIAITFFGIEEKYNQKRQILNRMKQRVKDIKEMERICGELQK
;
A
#
# COMPACT_ATOMS: atom_id res chain seq x y z
N MET A 1 -2.03 -4.35 25.26
CA MET A 1 -3.45 -4.37 25.65
C MET A 1 -4.17 -3.54 24.60
N TYR A 2 -5.01 -4.15 23.77
CA TYR A 2 -5.90 -3.36 22.91
C TYR A 2 -6.93 -2.69 23.83
N PRO A 3 -7.24 -1.39 23.67
CA PRO A 3 -8.40 -0.83 24.33
C PRO A 3 -9.62 -1.64 23.89
N GLU A 4 -10.41 -2.13 24.86
CA GLU A 4 -11.69 -2.75 24.55
C GLU A 4 -12.51 -1.75 23.74
N LYS A 5 -12.98 -2.16 22.55
CA LYS A 5 -13.92 -1.36 21.76
C LYS A 5 -15.09 -1.03 22.67
N TYR A 6 -15.22 0.25 23.02
CA TYR A 6 -16.33 0.73 23.81
C TYR A 6 -17.62 0.49 23.04
N ASN A 7 -18.47 -0.36 23.60
CA ASN A 7 -19.82 -0.59 23.11
C ASN A 7 -20.77 0.12 24.08
N PRO A 8 -21.41 1.23 23.70
CA PRO A 8 -22.33 1.94 24.58
C PRO A 8 -23.49 1.02 24.97
N THR A 9 -23.90 1.11 26.23
CA THR A 9 -25.07 0.40 26.74
C THR A 9 -26.35 0.98 26.14
N GLN A 10 -27.43 0.18 26.12
CA GLN A 10 -28.74 0.68 25.66
C GLN A 10 -29.22 1.91 26.45
N GLU A 11 -28.83 2.00 27.73
CA GLU A 11 -29.17 3.13 28.59
C GLU A 11 -28.42 4.41 28.17
N GLU A 12 -27.14 4.30 27.77
CA GLU A 12 -26.35 5.40 27.21
C GLU A 12 -26.87 5.83 25.84
N ILE A 13 -27.28 4.88 24.99
CA ILE A 13 -27.91 5.17 23.69
C ILE A 13 -29.21 5.93 23.92
N ASN A 14 -30.10 5.42 24.76
CA ASN A 14 -31.40 6.05 25.05
C ASN A 14 -31.21 7.47 25.63
N LYS A 15 -30.22 7.65 26.52
CA LYS A 15 -29.89 8.96 27.09
C LYS A 15 -29.38 9.92 26.02
N ALA A 16 -28.50 9.48 25.12
CA ALA A 16 -28.02 10.29 24.01
C ALA A 16 -29.15 10.66 23.04
N GLU A 17 -30.03 9.72 22.70
CA GLU A 17 -31.18 9.96 21.82
C GLU A 17 -32.25 10.87 22.44
N SER A 18 -32.36 10.89 23.78
CA SER A 18 -33.31 11.74 24.52
C SER A 18 -32.97 13.22 24.51
N ILE A 19 -31.70 13.56 24.26
CA ILE A 19 -31.20 14.95 24.19
C ILE A 19 -31.02 15.44 22.76
N MET A 20 -31.21 14.58 21.76
CA MET A 20 -31.15 14.95 20.35
C MET A 20 -32.42 15.68 19.91
N THR A 21 -32.25 16.67 19.04
CA THR A 21 -33.37 17.24 18.28
C THR A 21 -33.88 16.23 17.25
N ASP A 22 -35.11 16.42 16.75
CA ASP A 22 -35.66 15.54 15.71
C ASP A 22 -34.78 15.52 14.45
N GLU A 23 -34.19 16.67 14.09
CA GLU A 23 -33.22 16.78 12.99
C GLU A 23 -31.96 15.95 13.26
N GLN A 24 -31.43 15.97 14.48
CA GLN A 24 -30.27 15.18 14.86
C GLN A 24 -30.57 13.67 14.88
N ARG A 25 -31.77 13.29 15.32
CA ARG A 25 -32.23 11.89 15.30
C ARG A 25 -32.37 11.38 13.87
N GLN A 26 -33.05 12.13 13.00
CA GLN A 26 -33.19 11.78 11.59
C GLN A 26 -31.83 11.68 10.89
N ALA A 27 -30.91 12.62 11.15
CA ALA A 27 -29.55 12.54 10.63
C ALA A 27 -28.77 11.32 11.18
N SER A 28 -29.05 10.88 12.41
CA SER A 28 -28.44 9.70 13.01
C SER A 28 -28.96 8.41 12.37
N GLU A 29 -30.25 8.30 12.14
CA GLU A 29 -30.88 7.16 11.45
C GLU A 29 -30.32 7.02 10.02
N ILE A 30 -30.25 8.12 9.27
CA ILE A 30 -29.66 8.14 7.92
C ILE A 30 -28.19 7.68 7.93
N ARG A 31 -27.39 8.15 8.91
CA ARG A 31 -26.00 7.70 9.07
C ARG A 31 -25.91 6.21 9.38
N ALA A 32 -26.82 5.69 10.21
CA ALA A 32 -26.86 4.28 10.55
C ALA A 32 -27.23 3.41 9.34
N GLU A 33 -28.19 3.85 8.51
CA GLU A 33 -28.57 3.16 7.27
C GLU A 33 -27.42 3.08 6.27
N ASN A 34 -26.60 4.13 6.19
CA ASN A 34 -25.46 4.20 5.26
C ASN A 34 -24.11 3.80 5.90
N TYR A 35 -24.13 3.20 7.09
CA TYR A 35 -22.91 2.80 7.80
C TYR A 35 -22.15 1.68 7.07
N GLU A 36 -22.87 0.65 6.61
CA GLU A 36 -22.33 -0.42 5.75
C GLU A 36 -23.10 -0.47 4.43
N GLN A 37 -22.37 -0.41 3.33
CA GLN A 37 -22.95 -0.36 1.98
C GLN A 37 -22.36 -1.46 1.11
N VAL A 38 -23.22 -2.22 0.44
CA VAL A 38 -22.80 -3.34 -0.43
C VAL A 38 -22.53 -2.83 -1.84
N GLN A 39 -21.33 -3.11 -2.35
CA GLN A 39 -20.91 -2.80 -3.71
C GLN A 39 -20.66 -4.09 -4.50
N PRO A 40 -20.86 -4.07 -5.84
CA PRO A 40 -20.48 -5.19 -6.68
C PRO A 40 -18.97 -5.48 -6.56
N PRO A 41 -18.53 -6.71 -6.87
CA PRO A 41 -17.11 -7.02 -6.87
C PRO A 41 -16.34 -6.12 -7.85
N TRP A 42 -15.12 -5.75 -7.48
CA TRP A 42 -14.21 -5.07 -8.39
C TRP A 42 -13.94 -5.94 -9.62
N LYS A 43 -13.87 -5.31 -10.79
CA LYS A 43 -13.46 -6.00 -12.01
C LYS A 43 -12.02 -6.51 -11.86
N ASP A 44 -11.76 -7.69 -12.41
CA ASP A 44 -10.42 -8.25 -12.42
C ASP A 44 -9.53 -7.42 -13.35
N PHE A 45 -8.40 -6.94 -12.82
CA PHE A 45 -7.45 -6.16 -13.58
C PHE A 45 -6.57 -7.02 -14.49
N THR A 46 -6.47 -8.32 -14.24
CA THR A 46 -5.63 -9.23 -15.05
C THR A 46 -6.07 -9.24 -16.51
N GLU A 47 -7.35 -8.98 -16.80
CA GLU A 47 -7.86 -8.82 -18.17
C GLU A 47 -7.27 -7.60 -18.92
N LYS A 48 -6.64 -6.67 -18.20
CA LYS A 48 -6.00 -5.45 -18.72
C LYS A 48 -4.49 -5.60 -18.90
N ILE A 49 -3.95 -6.77 -18.60
CA ILE A 49 -2.56 -7.14 -18.81
C ILE A 49 -2.49 -8.15 -19.96
N ASP A 50 -1.54 -7.99 -20.87
CA ASP A 50 -1.32 -8.92 -21.99
C ASP A 50 -0.42 -10.11 -21.60
N GLU A 51 -0.20 -11.05 -22.52
CA GLU A 51 0.66 -12.21 -22.26
C GLU A 51 2.12 -11.87 -21.94
N ASN A 52 2.58 -10.65 -22.25
CA ASN A 52 3.93 -10.17 -22.00
C ASN A 52 4.00 -9.35 -20.71
N PHE A 53 2.94 -9.36 -19.89
CA PHE A 53 2.83 -8.58 -18.66
C PHE A 53 2.89 -7.06 -18.89
N VAL A 54 2.44 -6.61 -20.06
CA VAL A 54 2.30 -5.19 -20.41
C VAL A 54 0.84 -4.78 -20.26
N ARG A 55 0.61 -3.56 -19.78
CA ARG A 55 -0.74 -2.99 -19.72
C ARG A 55 -1.28 -2.75 -21.12
N LYS A 56 -2.55 -3.09 -21.32
CA LYS A 56 -3.27 -2.76 -22.56
C LYS A 56 -3.35 -1.25 -22.73
N ARG A 57 -3.16 -0.79 -23.96
CA ARG A 57 -3.30 0.62 -24.32
C ARG A 57 -4.76 1.07 -24.07
N PRO A 58 -4.98 2.22 -23.42
CA PRO A 58 -6.33 2.71 -23.16
C PRO A 58 -7.01 3.17 -24.45
N SER A 59 -8.32 2.95 -24.53
CA SER A 59 -9.15 3.58 -25.57
C SER A 59 -9.34 5.09 -25.28
N PRO A 60 -9.76 5.90 -26.27
CA PRO A 60 -10.04 7.31 -26.06
C PRO A 60 -11.06 7.58 -24.94
N GLU A 61 -12.06 6.72 -24.78
CA GLU A 61 -13.07 6.80 -23.72
C GLU A 61 -12.45 6.53 -22.35
N VAL A 62 -11.56 5.55 -22.25
CA VAL A 62 -10.83 5.25 -21.00
C VAL A 62 -9.90 6.38 -20.62
N VAL A 63 -9.17 6.95 -21.58
CA VAL A 63 -8.35 8.16 -21.39
C VAL A 63 -9.20 9.30 -20.83
N LYS A 64 -10.36 9.56 -21.44
CA LYS A 64 -11.25 10.63 -20.99
C LYS A 64 -11.70 10.41 -19.54
N ALA A 65 -12.07 9.18 -19.19
CA ALA A 65 -12.47 8.84 -17.82
C ALA A 65 -11.32 9.05 -16.82
N MET A 66 -10.11 8.55 -17.13
CA MET A 66 -8.93 8.71 -16.26
C MET A 66 -8.57 10.19 -16.06
N ASN A 67 -8.60 10.99 -17.13
CA ASN A 67 -8.36 12.44 -17.04
C ASN A 67 -9.40 13.12 -16.15
N GLN A 68 -10.68 12.79 -16.30
CA GLN A 68 -11.73 13.36 -15.47
C GLN A 68 -11.57 12.96 -13.99
N SER A 69 -11.19 11.71 -13.70
CA SER A 69 -10.88 11.27 -12.33
C SER A 69 -9.71 12.07 -11.72
N LEU A 70 -8.66 12.35 -12.50
CA LEU A 70 -7.52 13.15 -12.06
C LEU A 70 -7.86 14.63 -11.82
N GLU A 71 -8.70 15.22 -12.67
CA GLU A 71 -9.22 16.58 -12.47
C GLU A 71 -10.06 16.67 -11.19
N GLU A 72 -10.97 15.71 -10.99
CA GLU A 72 -11.79 15.61 -9.77
C GLU A 72 -10.91 15.37 -8.52
N LEU A 73 -9.80 14.62 -8.65
CA LEU A 73 -8.83 14.42 -7.56
C LEU A 73 -8.16 15.74 -7.19
N GLY A 74 -7.63 16.47 -8.17
CA GLY A 74 -7.02 17.80 -7.94
C GLY A 74 -8.00 18.76 -7.27
N GLN A 75 -9.27 18.78 -7.71
CA GLN A 75 -10.32 19.59 -7.09
C GLN A 75 -10.61 19.18 -5.64
N THR A 76 -10.65 17.88 -5.36
CA THR A 76 -10.96 17.34 -4.02
C THR A 76 -9.94 17.80 -2.98
N PHE A 77 -8.68 17.96 -3.38
CA PHE A 77 -7.58 18.37 -2.50
C PHE A 77 -7.16 19.84 -2.63
N GLU A 78 -7.85 20.61 -3.48
CA GLU A 78 -7.54 22.01 -3.74
C GLU A 78 -7.61 22.84 -2.44
N GLY A 79 -6.52 23.54 -2.13
CA GLY A 79 -6.40 24.38 -0.93
C GLY A 79 -6.34 23.64 0.41
N SER A 80 -6.15 22.31 0.41
CA SER A 80 -6.17 21.50 1.65
C SER A 80 -4.95 21.69 2.56
N GLY A 81 -3.79 22.00 1.99
CA GLY A 81 -2.51 22.06 2.73
C GLY A 81 -2.00 20.70 3.21
N LEU A 82 -2.67 19.60 2.88
CA LEU A 82 -2.32 18.24 3.26
C LEU A 82 -1.11 17.74 2.46
N ASN A 83 -0.28 16.91 3.10
CA ASN A 83 0.75 16.13 2.44
C ASN A 83 0.14 14.88 1.78
N TRP A 84 -0.59 15.11 0.67
CA TRP A 84 -1.09 14.03 -0.19
C TRP A 84 -0.29 13.95 -1.48
N HIS A 85 -0.19 12.74 -2.04
CA HIS A 85 0.39 12.56 -3.36
C HIS A 85 -0.10 11.28 -4.06
N LEU A 86 -0.31 11.38 -5.37
CA LEU A 86 -0.67 10.30 -6.27
C LEU A 86 0.43 9.23 -6.29
N ASP A 87 0.04 7.98 -6.10
CA ASP A 87 0.91 6.80 -6.09
C ASP A 87 0.50 5.84 -7.23
N GLY A 88 1.02 4.62 -7.19
CA GLY A 88 0.64 3.57 -8.10
C GLY A 88 1.12 3.78 -9.54
N ALA A 89 0.47 3.10 -10.48
CA ALA A 89 0.87 3.13 -11.88
C ALA A 89 0.41 4.40 -12.61
N LEU A 90 -0.67 5.04 -12.13
CA LEU A 90 -1.17 6.28 -12.70
C LEU A 90 -0.12 7.39 -12.53
N ASN A 91 0.60 7.39 -11.40
CA ASN A 91 1.73 8.28 -11.17
C ASN A 91 2.81 8.17 -12.27
N ILE A 92 3.15 6.95 -12.70
CA ILE A 92 4.12 6.71 -13.78
C ILE A 92 3.65 7.32 -15.10
N SER A 93 2.35 7.22 -15.41
CA SER A 93 1.79 7.82 -16.63
C SER A 93 1.93 9.34 -16.63
N LEU A 94 1.69 9.98 -15.49
CA LEU A 94 1.82 11.43 -15.38
C LEU A 94 3.28 11.89 -15.48
N MET A 95 4.22 11.17 -14.85
CA MET A 95 5.66 11.42 -15.04
C MET A 95 6.11 11.23 -16.48
N ASN A 96 5.50 10.29 -17.20
CA ASN A 96 5.76 10.08 -18.62
C ASN A 96 5.23 11.24 -19.48
N GLY A 97 4.29 12.04 -18.98
CA GLY A 97 3.68 13.18 -19.67
C GLY A 97 2.29 12.89 -20.24
N ALA A 98 1.56 11.92 -19.67
CA ALA A 98 0.20 11.57 -20.11
C ALA A 98 -0.81 12.74 -19.99
N GLY A 99 -0.55 13.71 -19.11
CA GLY A 99 -1.37 14.92 -18.98
C GLY A 99 -1.23 15.91 -20.14
N GLU A 100 -0.16 15.81 -20.93
CA GLU A 100 0.04 16.63 -22.13
C GLU A 100 -0.28 15.83 -23.40
N ASN A 101 0.12 14.56 -23.40
CA ASN A 101 -0.08 13.65 -24.52
C ASN A 101 -0.67 12.32 -24.03
N PRO A 102 -1.96 12.06 -24.26
CA PRO A 102 -2.61 10.82 -23.86
C PRO A 102 -1.96 9.53 -24.40
N GLU A 103 -1.18 9.62 -25.48
CA GLU A 103 -0.41 8.48 -26.00
C GLU A 103 0.69 8.01 -25.03
N LYS A 104 1.02 8.83 -24.03
CA LYS A 104 2.02 8.53 -23.00
C LYS A 104 1.46 7.84 -21.76
N TYR A 105 0.16 7.56 -21.72
CA TYR A 105 -0.37 6.62 -20.72
C TYR A 105 0.35 5.27 -20.87
N ILE A 106 0.91 4.74 -19.77
CA ILE A 106 1.59 3.44 -19.80
C ILE A 106 0.61 2.26 -19.95
N GLY A 107 -0.69 2.54 -19.89
CA GLY A 107 -1.78 1.61 -20.13
C GLY A 107 -3.08 2.02 -19.43
N GLU A 108 -4.07 1.14 -19.43
CA GLU A 108 -5.27 1.28 -18.60
C GLU A 108 -4.91 1.16 -17.11
N HIS A 109 -5.52 2.03 -16.29
CA HIS A 109 -5.42 2.01 -14.82
C HIS A 109 -6.77 1.63 -14.23
N LYS A 110 -6.77 0.78 -13.20
CA LYS A 110 -8.00 0.28 -12.55
C LYS A 110 -8.53 1.24 -11.49
N ASP A 111 -7.61 1.90 -10.80
CA ASP A 111 -7.81 2.64 -9.58
C ASP A 111 -6.93 3.90 -9.57
N VAL A 112 -7.28 4.81 -8.67
CA VAL A 112 -6.46 5.95 -8.28
C VAL A 112 -5.91 5.62 -6.91
N ASP A 113 -4.59 5.59 -6.77
CA ASP A 113 -3.91 5.40 -5.50
C ASP A 113 -3.38 6.75 -5.02
N ILE A 114 -3.57 7.09 -3.75
CA ILE A 114 -2.86 8.21 -3.12
C ILE A 114 -2.20 7.77 -1.82
N SER A 115 -1.20 8.54 -1.40
CA SER A 115 -0.65 8.46 -0.06
C SER A 115 -0.95 9.72 0.74
N VAL A 116 -1.11 9.57 2.05
CA VAL A 116 -1.40 10.65 3.01
C VAL A 116 -0.69 10.39 4.34
N GLU A 117 -0.33 11.44 5.08
CA GLU A 117 0.27 11.31 6.41
C GLU A 117 -0.74 10.81 7.44
N LYS A 118 -0.30 9.90 8.32
CA LYS A 118 -1.15 9.36 9.40
C LYS A 118 -1.68 10.46 10.32
N ASP A 119 -0.83 11.43 10.65
CA ASP A 119 -1.17 12.51 11.59
C ASP A 119 -2.07 13.58 10.96
N GLU A 120 -2.33 13.50 9.65
CA GLU A 120 -3.20 14.42 8.93
C GLU A 120 -4.59 13.83 8.64
N LEU A 121 -4.90 12.60 9.08
CA LEU A 121 -6.14 11.91 8.73
C LEU A 121 -7.42 12.63 9.20
N GLU A 122 -7.36 13.35 10.31
CA GLU A 122 -8.49 14.18 10.78
C GLU A 122 -8.75 15.35 9.81
N ALA A 123 -7.68 16.07 9.40
CA ALA A 123 -7.79 17.16 8.44
C ALA A 123 -8.17 16.66 7.04
N LEU A 124 -7.70 15.47 6.65
CA LEU A 124 -8.14 14.77 5.45
C LEU A 124 -9.65 14.51 5.49
N GLU A 125 -10.16 13.89 6.56
CA GLU A 125 -11.61 13.61 6.70
C GLU A 125 -12.44 14.89 6.52
N ALA A 126 -12.05 15.99 7.16
CA ALA A 126 -12.72 17.28 7.03
C ALA A 126 -12.71 17.82 5.58
N GLN A 127 -11.56 17.72 4.90
CA GLN A 127 -11.42 18.14 3.50
C GLN A 127 -12.30 17.29 2.57
N LEU A 128 -12.35 15.98 2.79
CA LEU A 128 -13.14 15.05 1.98
C LEU A 128 -14.63 15.32 2.13
N LEU A 129 -15.12 15.48 3.35
CA LEU A 129 -16.54 15.77 3.61
C LEU A 129 -16.98 17.07 2.94
N LYS A 130 -16.15 18.12 2.97
CA LYS A 130 -16.41 19.39 2.28
C LYS A 130 -16.60 19.22 0.77
N ASN A 131 -15.95 18.21 0.18
CA ASN A 131 -15.96 17.96 -1.26
C ASN A 131 -16.87 16.79 -1.68
N GLY A 132 -17.70 16.27 -0.76
CA GLY A 132 -18.63 15.18 -1.06
C GLY A 132 -17.97 13.81 -1.11
N TYR A 133 -16.97 13.56 -0.26
CA TYR A 133 -16.28 12.29 -0.10
C TYR A 133 -16.26 11.83 1.36
N GLY A 134 -16.07 10.53 1.59
CA GLY A 134 -15.91 9.96 2.92
C GLY A 134 -14.85 8.87 2.97
N LEU A 135 -14.39 8.55 4.19
CA LEU A 135 -13.47 7.45 4.47
C LEU A 135 -14.22 6.13 4.64
N PHE A 136 -13.69 5.07 4.03
CA PHE A 136 -14.27 3.74 4.06
C PHE A 136 -13.22 2.65 4.30
N LEU A 137 -13.61 1.65 5.07
CA LEU A 137 -12.90 0.37 5.17
C LEU A 137 -13.67 -0.68 4.39
N SER A 138 -12.97 -1.40 3.51
CA SER A 138 -13.57 -2.40 2.63
C SER A 138 -13.09 -3.81 2.94
N ARG A 139 -14.05 -4.73 2.94
CA ARG A 139 -13.81 -6.18 3.05
C ARG A 139 -14.61 -6.95 2.02
N THR A 140 -14.15 -8.15 1.69
CA THR A 140 -14.88 -9.06 0.80
C THR A 140 -15.90 -9.84 1.61
N GLY A 141 -17.17 -9.82 1.20
CA GLY A 141 -18.23 -10.61 1.83
C GLY A 141 -18.17 -12.09 1.45
N ASP A 142 -18.58 -12.95 2.39
CA ASP A 142 -18.30 -14.39 2.38
C ASP A 142 -18.96 -15.21 1.25
N LYS A 143 -20.09 -14.74 0.68
CA LYS A 143 -20.93 -15.58 -0.19
C LYS A 143 -20.93 -15.23 -1.68
N ILE A 144 -20.73 -13.95 -2.03
CA ILE A 144 -20.91 -13.44 -3.41
C ILE A 144 -19.68 -12.63 -3.87
N LYS A 145 -18.62 -12.55 -3.06
CA LYS A 145 -17.44 -11.68 -3.27
C LYS A 145 -17.76 -10.18 -3.42
N ASN A 146 -18.99 -9.76 -3.10
CA ASN A 146 -19.36 -8.36 -3.00
C ASN A 146 -18.46 -7.65 -1.98
N LYS A 147 -18.28 -6.35 -2.17
CA LYS A 147 -17.50 -5.52 -1.26
C LYS A 147 -18.44 -4.88 -0.24
N ILE A 148 -18.14 -5.09 1.04
CA ILE A 148 -18.79 -4.38 2.13
C ILE A 148 -17.96 -3.14 2.38
N MET A 149 -18.56 -1.98 2.19
CA MET A 149 -17.94 -0.67 2.41
C MET A 149 -18.47 -0.11 3.72
N ARG A 150 -17.63 -0.06 4.73
CA ARG A 150 -17.99 0.47 6.06
C ARG A 150 -17.47 1.89 6.18
N ARG A 151 -18.38 2.86 6.34
CA ARG A 151 -18.02 4.26 6.57
C ARG A 151 -17.37 4.38 7.94
N VAL A 152 -16.26 5.09 8.02
CA VAL A 152 -15.50 5.29 9.27
C VAL A 152 -15.03 6.73 9.43
N GLY A 153 -14.68 7.10 10.65
CA GLY A 153 -13.90 8.31 10.92
C GLY A 153 -12.40 8.04 10.87
N HIS A 154 -11.59 9.10 10.93
CA HIS A 154 -10.13 9.02 10.85
C HIS A 154 -9.48 8.07 11.87
N GLY A 155 -10.00 7.98 13.10
CA GLY A 155 -9.44 7.11 14.16
C GLY A 155 -9.53 5.62 13.80
N ASP A 156 -10.73 5.15 13.47
CA ASP A 156 -10.97 3.77 13.00
C ASP A 156 -10.19 3.47 11.70
N PHE A 157 -10.05 4.48 10.83
CA PHE A 157 -9.30 4.36 9.58
C PHE A 157 -7.80 4.15 9.84
N ALA A 158 -7.22 4.88 10.80
CA ALA A 158 -5.81 4.85 11.16
C ALA A 158 -5.34 3.54 11.81
N GLU A 159 -6.27 2.78 12.38
CA GLU A 159 -6.03 1.53 13.13
C GLU A 159 -6.35 0.26 12.32
N SER A 160 -6.80 0.39 11.07
CA SER A 160 -7.16 -0.77 10.25
C SER A 160 -5.92 -1.49 9.70
N ASP A 161 -5.66 -2.69 10.21
CA ASP A 161 -4.59 -3.57 9.73
C ASP A 161 -5.05 -4.57 8.65
N THR A 162 -6.36 -4.80 8.52
CA THR A 162 -6.90 -5.93 7.73
C THR A 162 -7.89 -5.53 6.64
N GLU A 163 -8.54 -4.38 6.77
CA GLU A 163 -9.52 -3.89 5.80
C GLU A 163 -8.86 -2.91 4.83
N HIS A 164 -9.33 -2.90 3.57
CA HIS A 164 -8.79 -2.05 2.52
C HIS A 164 -9.27 -0.61 2.71
N MET A 165 -8.32 0.33 2.78
CA MET A 165 -8.56 1.74 3.05
C MET A 165 -8.88 2.53 1.78
N LEU A 166 -10.03 3.18 1.76
CA LEU A 166 -10.58 3.83 0.57
C LEU A 166 -11.18 5.19 0.90
N ILE A 167 -11.12 6.11 -0.06
CA ILE A 167 -12.03 7.24 -0.15
C ILE A 167 -13.12 6.90 -1.18
N ALA A 168 -14.37 7.27 -0.89
CA ALA A 168 -15.45 7.15 -1.87
C ALA A 168 -16.29 8.42 -1.95
N ALA A 169 -16.79 8.74 -3.15
CA ALA A 169 -17.74 9.82 -3.35
C ALA A 169 -19.07 9.50 -2.65
N ILE A 170 -19.65 10.49 -1.97
CA ILE A 170 -20.90 10.34 -1.21
C ILE A 170 -21.91 11.45 -1.56
N ASP A 171 -23.19 11.16 -1.34
CA ASP A 171 -24.25 12.17 -1.31
C ASP A 171 -24.37 12.83 0.08
N GLU A 172 -25.32 13.74 0.25
CA GLU A 172 -25.60 14.43 1.51
C GLU A 172 -25.97 13.50 2.67
N ASN A 173 -26.41 12.27 2.36
CA ASN A 173 -26.79 11.24 3.33
C ASN A 173 -25.64 10.27 3.64
N GLY A 174 -24.49 10.43 2.98
CA GLY A 174 -23.35 9.53 3.12
C GLY A 174 -23.42 8.26 2.29
N LYS A 175 -24.37 8.17 1.35
CA LYS A 175 -24.49 7.04 0.45
C LYS A 175 -23.46 7.15 -0.66
N ILE A 176 -22.79 6.05 -0.96
CA ILE A 176 -21.78 5.97 -2.02
C ILE A 176 -22.43 6.27 -3.38
N ARG A 177 -21.82 7.20 -4.09
CA ARG A 177 -22.18 7.60 -5.45
C ARG A 177 -21.47 6.74 -6.49
N GLN A 178 -22.12 6.57 -7.64
CA GLN A 178 -21.58 5.82 -8.78
C GLN A 178 -21.48 6.70 -10.03
N ASP A 179 -21.99 7.92 -9.97
CA ASP A 179 -22.07 8.88 -11.08
C ASP A 179 -20.84 9.80 -11.18
N LYS A 180 -19.90 9.74 -10.23
CA LYS A 180 -18.66 10.51 -10.26
C LYS A 180 -17.59 9.79 -11.09
N ALA A 181 -16.66 10.55 -11.68
CA ALA A 181 -15.53 9.93 -12.35
C ALA A 181 -14.51 9.43 -11.31
N LEU A 182 -14.30 10.17 -10.23
CA LEU A 182 -13.53 9.73 -9.08
C LEU A 182 -14.45 9.08 -8.04
N ASN A 183 -14.89 7.84 -8.29
CA ASN A 183 -15.79 7.14 -7.36
C ASN A 183 -15.05 6.53 -6.16
N PHE A 184 -13.87 5.94 -6.39
CA PHE A 184 -13.06 5.27 -5.37
C PHE A 184 -11.59 5.62 -5.53
N VAL A 185 -10.91 5.82 -4.40
CA VAL A 185 -9.46 6.10 -4.33
C VAL A 185 -8.86 5.22 -3.24
N ASP A 186 -7.83 4.47 -3.58
CA ASP A 186 -7.07 3.62 -2.66
C ASP A 186 -6.12 4.50 -1.84
N ILE A 187 -6.09 4.29 -0.51
CA ILE A 187 -5.30 5.12 0.42
C ILE A 187 -4.17 4.32 1.05
N HIS A 188 -2.96 4.85 0.88
CA HIS A 188 -1.76 4.38 1.55
C HIS A 188 -1.37 5.37 2.66
N ILE A 189 -1.39 4.92 3.92
CA ILE A 189 -0.97 5.75 5.04
C ILE A 189 0.56 5.79 5.12
N ILE A 190 1.13 7.00 5.13
CA ILE A 190 2.52 7.25 5.45
C ILE A 190 2.63 7.22 6.97
N GLN A 191 3.33 6.21 7.47
CA GLN A 191 3.61 6.05 8.89
C GLN A 191 5.00 6.57 9.20
N ARG A 192 5.19 7.12 10.41
CA ARG A 192 6.48 7.60 10.91
C ARG A 192 6.86 6.87 12.20
N ASP A 193 8.16 6.68 12.41
CA ASP A 193 8.68 6.19 13.70
C ASP A 193 8.64 7.28 14.78
N GLU A 194 9.03 6.93 16.00
CA GLU A 194 9.11 7.86 17.15
C GLU A 194 10.08 9.03 16.91
N ALA A 195 11.03 8.89 15.97
CA ALA A 195 11.96 9.94 15.58
C ALA A 195 11.43 10.79 14.41
N GLY A 196 10.19 10.56 13.96
CA GLY A 196 9.55 11.26 12.87
C GLY A 196 9.98 10.81 11.48
N LYS A 197 10.71 9.70 11.33
CA LYS A 197 11.15 9.21 10.02
C LYS A 197 10.08 8.37 9.35
N PRO A 198 9.85 8.54 8.03
CA PRO A 198 8.85 7.77 7.31
C PRO A 198 9.26 6.31 7.21
N LEU A 199 8.27 5.41 7.24
CA LEU A 199 8.46 3.97 7.25
C LEU A 199 8.06 3.33 5.91
N GLY A 200 8.85 2.37 5.46
CA GLY A 200 8.56 1.50 4.33
C GLY A 200 7.76 0.25 4.71
N VAL A 201 7.64 -0.68 3.76
CA VAL A 201 6.82 -1.90 3.86
C VAL A 201 7.16 -2.74 5.10
N SER A 202 8.43 -2.84 5.46
CA SER A 202 8.88 -3.68 6.58
C SER A 202 8.90 -2.96 7.94
N GLY A 203 8.48 -1.69 7.99
CA GLY A 203 8.66 -0.80 9.15
C GLY A 203 10.08 -0.24 9.27
N THR A 204 10.87 -0.27 8.19
CA THR A 204 12.21 0.31 8.14
C THR A 204 12.15 1.75 7.64
N PRO A 205 12.94 2.68 8.19
CA PRO A 205 12.98 4.06 7.69
C PRO A 205 13.34 4.15 6.20
N ILE A 206 12.58 4.96 5.47
CA ILE A 206 12.82 5.31 4.06
C ILE A 206 13.29 6.79 3.94
N PRO A 207 13.84 7.21 2.79
CA PRO A 207 14.27 8.59 2.60
C PRO A 207 13.12 9.61 2.75
N GLU A 208 13.35 10.71 3.46
CA GLU A 208 12.34 11.78 3.64
C GLU A 208 11.87 12.34 2.29
N LYS A 209 12.78 12.51 1.31
CA LYS A 209 12.44 12.99 -0.04
C LYS A 209 11.38 12.13 -0.75
N TRP A 210 11.17 10.88 -0.34
CA TRP A 210 10.19 9.99 -0.96
C TRP A 210 8.75 10.29 -0.55
N VAL A 211 8.54 10.93 0.60
CA VAL A 211 7.22 11.27 1.14
C VAL A 211 6.92 12.76 1.04
N GLN A 212 7.73 13.49 0.27
CA GLN A 212 7.48 14.89 -0.06
C GLN A 212 6.67 14.96 -1.35
N PRO A 213 5.60 15.77 -1.39
CA PRO A 213 4.74 15.88 -2.56
C PRO A 213 5.50 16.62 -3.66
N GLN A 214 5.38 16.15 -4.91
CA GLN A 214 5.95 16.82 -6.07
C GLN A 214 4.82 17.46 -6.89
N PRO A 215 4.62 18.79 -6.80
CA PRO A 215 3.58 19.47 -7.55
C PRO A 215 3.75 19.32 -9.05
N MET A 216 2.64 19.07 -9.74
CA MET A 216 2.53 19.01 -11.19
C MET A 216 1.24 19.72 -11.61
N GLU A 217 1.31 20.52 -12.69
CA GLU A 217 0.11 21.05 -13.33
C GLU A 217 -0.48 20.00 -14.28
N PHE A 218 -1.77 19.74 -14.14
CA PHE A 218 -2.55 18.82 -14.97
C PHE A 218 -3.87 19.48 -15.31
N HIS A 219 -4.09 19.83 -16.58
CA HIS A 219 -5.31 20.49 -17.05
C HIS A 219 -5.74 21.69 -16.17
N SER A 220 -4.79 22.57 -15.84
CA SER A 220 -4.99 23.74 -14.96
C SER A 220 -5.37 23.41 -13.50
N LYS A 221 -5.24 22.14 -13.09
CA LYS A 221 -5.30 21.69 -11.70
C LYS A 221 -3.91 21.36 -11.19
N GLN A 222 -3.66 21.66 -9.92
CA GLN A 222 -2.45 21.21 -9.25
C GLN A 222 -2.71 19.83 -8.66
N ILE A 223 -1.86 18.88 -9.03
CA ILE A 223 -1.84 17.54 -8.44
C ILE A 223 -0.45 17.30 -7.86
N ASN A 224 -0.37 16.52 -6.80
CA ASN A 224 0.89 16.12 -6.22
C ASN A 224 1.21 14.69 -6.68
N VAL A 225 2.37 14.48 -7.29
CA VAL A 225 2.86 13.14 -7.64
C VAL A 225 3.86 12.64 -6.60
N SER A 226 3.90 11.33 -6.38
CA SER A 226 4.91 10.73 -5.49
C SER A 226 6.29 10.77 -6.12
N HIS A 227 7.33 10.86 -5.29
CA HIS A 227 8.72 10.73 -5.75
C HIS A 227 8.95 9.43 -6.54
N PRO A 228 9.66 9.46 -7.68
CA PRO A 228 9.85 8.28 -8.54
C PRO A 228 10.54 7.12 -7.81
N GLY A 229 11.56 7.39 -6.98
CA GLY A 229 12.18 6.39 -6.10
C GLY A 229 11.19 5.66 -5.17
N LYS A 230 10.17 6.36 -4.63
CA LYS A 230 9.10 5.74 -3.83
C LYS A 230 8.30 4.74 -4.67
N VAL A 231 7.83 5.19 -5.84
CA VAL A 231 7.03 4.35 -6.73
C VAL A 231 7.79 3.08 -7.11
N LEU A 232 9.07 3.22 -7.48
CA LEU A 232 9.91 2.09 -7.85
C LEU A 232 10.10 1.11 -6.68
N TYR A 233 10.37 1.62 -5.47
CA TYR A 233 10.50 0.82 -4.25
C TYR A 233 9.26 -0.06 -4.01
N PHE A 234 8.06 0.52 -4.07
CA PHE A 234 6.82 -0.23 -3.85
C PHE A 234 6.51 -1.20 -4.99
N LYS A 235 6.77 -0.84 -6.25
CA LYS A 235 6.62 -1.75 -7.40
C LYS A 235 7.46 -3.02 -7.24
N LEU A 236 8.70 -2.87 -6.80
CA LEU A 236 9.63 -3.98 -6.56
C LEU A 236 9.33 -4.78 -5.28
N HIS A 237 8.40 -4.32 -4.44
CA HIS A 237 7.92 -5.05 -3.26
C HIS A 237 6.72 -5.95 -3.51
N GLN A 238 5.87 -5.60 -4.48
CA GLN A 238 4.61 -6.30 -4.73
C GLN A 238 4.79 -7.62 -5.50
N ASP A 239 5.95 -7.82 -6.14
CA ASP A 239 6.35 -9.04 -6.87
C ASP A 239 5.31 -9.52 -7.91
N ARG A 240 4.46 -8.62 -8.45
CA ARG A 240 3.52 -8.95 -9.53
C ARG A 240 4.24 -8.87 -10.87
N ASN A 241 3.93 -9.76 -11.79
CA ASN A 241 4.65 -9.89 -13.06
C ASN A 241 4.70 -8.58 -13.88
N TYR A 242 3.63 -7.78 -13.88
CA TYR A 242 3.57 -6.51 -14.60
C TYR A 242 4.22 -5.33 -13.86
N ASP A 243 4.55 -5.46 -12.58
CA ASP A 243 5.23 -4.37 -11.85
C ASP A 243 6.69 -4.20 -12.31
N VAL A 244 7.32 -5.26 -12.85
CA VAL A 244 8.63 -5.16 -13.49
C VAL A 244 8.54 -4.31 -14.76
N THR A 245 7.53 -4.55 -15.61
CA THR A 245 7.29 -3.75 -16.80
C THR A 245 6.97 -2.29 -16.46
N ASP A 246 6.12 -2.05 -15.45
CA ASP A 246 5.82 -0.70 -14.95
C ASP A 246 7.11 0.00 -14.46
N ALA A 247 7.98 -0.71 -13.74
CA ALA A 247 9.25 -0.19 -13.26
C ALA A 247 10.21 0.18 -14.41
N GLU A 248 10.26 -0.62 -15.47
CA GLU A 248 11.01 -0.27 -16.67
C GLU A 248 10.46 0.98 -17.36
N LYS A 249 9.13 1.10 -17.44
CA LYS A 249 8.46 2.31 -17.97
C LYS A 249 8.76 3.54 -17.12
N LEU A 250 8.82 3.40 -15.80
CA LEU A 250 9.22 4.48 -14.91
C LEU A 250 10.65 4.94 -15.17
N ILE A 251 11.59 4.02 -15.40
CA ILE A 251 12.98 4.37 -15.76
C ILE A 251 13.02 5.11 -17.11
N GLU A 252 12.22 4.69 -18.09
CA GLU A 252 12.10 5.34 -19.41
C GLU A 252 11.59 6.79 -19.34
N THR A 253 10.93 7.20 -18.26
CA THR A 253 10.52 8.62 -18.08
C THR A 253 11.70 9.58 -17.86
N GLY A 254 12.90 9.05 -17.57
CA GLY A 254 14.07 9.86 -17.20
C GLY A 254 13.97 10.52 -15.81
N LYS A 255 12.90 10.26 -15.04
CA LYS A 255 12.71 10.85 -13.71
C LYS A 255 13.44 10.11 -12.59
N ILE A 256 13.81 8.85 -12.79
CA ILE A 256 14.63 8.07 -11.87
C ILE A 256 16.10 8.42 -12.07
N ILE A 257 16.80 8.75 -10.98
CA ILE A 257 18.25 8.93 -10.97
C ILE A 257 18.97 7.78 -10.26
N GLU A 258 20.28 7.66 -10.47
CA GLU A 258 21.08 6.59 -9.84
C GLU A 258 21.01 6.61 -8.32
N GLU A 259 20.95 7.80 -7.71
CA GLU A 259 20.80 7.97 -6.26
C GLU A 259 19.53 7.32 -5.74
N ASP A 260 18.43 7.36 -6.51
CA ASP A 260 17.19 6.71 -6.11
C ASP A 260 17.33 5.19 -6.06
N ILE A 261 18.09 4.61 -7.00
CA ILE A 261 18.38 3.16 -7.00
C ILE A 261 19.28 2.80 -5.82
N ASP A 262 20.26 3.65 -5.50
CA ASP A 262 21.15 3.45 -4.35
C ASP A 262 20.41 3.54 -3.01
N ASP A 263 19.44 4.46 -2.91
CA ASP A 263 18.54 4.56 -1.77
C ASP A 263 17.68 3.29 -1.62
N ILE A 264 17.12 2.76 -2.73
CA ILE A 264 16.35 1.51 -2.70
C ILE A 264 17.23 0.33 -2.26
N GLU A 265 18.46 0.19 -2.80
CA GLU A 265 19.38 -0.86 -2.37
C GLU A 265 19.69 -0.73 -0.87
N LYS A 266 19.89 0.50 -0.37
CA LYS A 266 20.10 0.74 1.05
C LYS A 266 18.88 0.32 1.87
N VAL A 267 17.66 0.71 1.48
CA VAL A 267 16.44 0.34 2.19
C VAL A 267 16.28 -1.18 2.22
N TYR A 268 16.44 -1.88 1.10
CA TYR A 268 16.34 -3.35 1.06
C TYR A 268 17.39 -4.04 1.93
N ARG A 269 18.61 -3.50 1.99
CA ARG A 269 19.65 -4.02 2.89
C ARG A 269 19.26 -3.83 4.36
N ASP A 270 18.72 -2.66 4.70
CA ASP A 270 18.32 -2.35 6.07
C ASP A 270 17.09 -3.18 6.48
N GLU A 271 16.13 -3.40 5.58
CA GLU A 271 15.02 -4.35 5.76
C GLU A 271 15.49 -5.79 5.94
N PHE A 272 16.43 -6.26 5.11
CA PHE A 272 17.00 -7.60 5.26
C PHE A 272 17.61 -7.77 6.65
N LYS A 273 18.43 -6.82 7.10
CA LYS A 273 19.02 -6.83 8.45
C LYS A 273 17.96 -6.80 9.54
N ALA A 274 16.96 -5.93 9.43
CA ALA A 274 15.88 -5.82 10.39
C ALA A 274 15.04 -7.11 10.48
N ASN A 275 14.79 -7.77 9.35
CA ASN A 275 14.07 -9.05 9.30
C ASN A 275 14.88 -10.20 9.91
N VAL A 276 16.19 -10.25 9.67
CA VAL A 276 17.09 -11.23 10.30
C VAL A 276 17.12 -11.02 11.83
N GLU A 277 17.24 -9.77 12.27
CA GLU A 277 17.25 -9.43 13.70
C GLU A 277 15.90 -9.72 14.38
N ARG A 278 14.79 -9.44 13.69
CA ARG A 278 13.45 -9.80 14.17
C ARG A 278 13.30 -11.32 14.30
N GLY A 279 13.75 -12.07 13.30
CA GLY A 279 13.76 -13.54 13.34
C GLY A 279 14.60 -14.08 14.50
N ARG A 280 15.79 -13.53 14.72
CA ARG A 280 16.65 -13.85 15.87
C ARG A 280 15.90 -13.68 17.19
N LYS A 281 15.30 -12.51 17.44
CA LYS A 281 14.56 -12.23 18.68
C LYS A 281 13.39 -13.18 18.90
N ILE A 282 12.66 -13.52 17.84
CA ILE A 282 11.57 -14.51 17.90
C ILE A 282 12.10 -15.88 18.35
N PHE A 283 13.21 -16.34 17.77
CA PHE A 283 13.80 -17.63 18.11
C PHE A 283 14.41 -17.65 19.52
N GLU A 284 15.10 -16.58 19.93
CA GLU A 284 15.59 -16.39 21.31
C GLU A 284 14.49 -16.57 22.36
N GLY A 285 13.25 -16.17 22.04
CA GLY A 285 12.10 -16.29 22.93
C GLY A 285 11.74 -17.72 23.34
N TYR A 286 12.14 -18.74 22.57
CA TYR A 286 11.77 -20.12 22.86
C TYR A 286 12.90 -21.15 22.72
N THR A 287 14.07 -20.79 22.17
CA THR A 287 15.18 -21.74 21.99
C THR A 287 15.60 -22.45 23.28
N ASN A 288 15.55 -21.78 24.43
CA ASN A 288 15.89 -22.40 25.73
C ASN A 288 14.94 -23.53 26.15
N GLN A 289 13.78 -23.65 25.51
CA GLN A 289 12.80 -24.71 25.76
C GLN A 289 12.99 -25.90 24.82
N LEU A 290 13.83 -25.77 23.79
CA LEU A 290 14.12 -26.84 22.85
C LEU A 290 15.05 -27.89 23.46
N LYS A 291 14.68 -29.16 23.31
CA LYS A 291 15.52 -30.30 23.69
C LYS A 291 15.92 -31.11 22.45
N PRO A 292 17.09 -31.77 22.45
CA PRO A 292 17.56 -32.57 21.31
C PRO A 292 16.53 -33.57 20.78
N GLU A 293 15.78 -34.21 21.68
CA GLU A 293 14.82 -35.27 21.41
C GLU A 293 13.41 -34.79 21.01
N MET A 294 13.15 -33.48 21.00
CA MET A 294 11.83 -32.96 20.65
C MET A 294 11.46 -33.31 19.21
N SER A 295 10.24 -33.81 19.04
CA SER A 295 9.62 -34.06 17.75
C SER A 295 9.28 -32.76 17.02
N ALA A 296 9.08 -32.86 15.70
CA ALA A 296 8.66 -31.73 14.88
C ALA A 296 7.34 -31.11 15.35
N ASP A 297 6.38 -31.93 15.80
CA ASP A 297 5.09 -31.43 16.29
C ASP A 297 5.24 -30.67 17.62
N GLU A 298 6.11 -31.12 18.52
CA GLU A 298 6.40 -30.39 19.77
C GLU A 298 7.08 -29.04 19.50
N ILE A 299 8.04 -29.00 18.56
CA ILE A 299 8.70 -27.76 18.15
C ILE A 299 7.70 -26.81 17.48
N PHE A 300 6.84 -27.33 16.61
CA PHE A 300 5.80 -26.54 15.95
C PHE A 300 4.83 -25.91 16.96
N ASN A 301 4.39 -26.66 17.97
CA ASN A 301 3.51 -26.14 19.02
C ASN A 301 4.19 -25.02 19.82
N LEU A 302 5.49 -25.15 20.11
CA LEU A 302 6.28 -24.11 20.77
C LEU A 302 6.45 -22.84 19.92
N MET A 303 6.57 -23.00 18.60
CA MET A 303 6.53 -21.88 17.67
C MET A 303 5.14 -21.22 17.69
N GLN A 304 4.06 -22.00 17.59
CA GLN A 304 2.70 -21.46 17.61
C GLN A 304 2.31 -20.77 18.93
N SER A 305 3.01 -21.03 20.03
CA SER A 305 2.80 -20.29 21.27
C SER A 305 3.39 -18.88 21.25
N GLN A 306 4.21 -18.52 20.25
CA GLN A 306 4.77 -17.17 20.14
C GLN A 306 3.74 -16.19 19.53
N PRO A 307 3.54 -15.00 20.14
CA PRO A 307 2.59 -14.00 19.64
C PRO A 307 2.79 -13.62 18.16
N GLU A 308 4.03 -13.61 17.68
CA GLU A 308 4.40 -13.26 16.30
C GLU A 308 3.88 -14.28 15.27
N PHE A 309 3.79 -15.55 15.64
CA PHE A 309 3.30 -16.61 14.77
C PHE A 309 1.78 -16.81 14.85
N GLN A 310 1.14 -16.37 15.93
CA GLN A 310 -0.33 -16.42 16.07
C GLN A 310 -1.06 -15.43 15.17
N LYS A 311 -0.40 -14.33 14.79
CA LYS A 311 -0.99 -13.27 13.94
C LYS A 311 -1.13 -13.66 12.46
N ARG A 312 -0.63 -14.83 12.04
CA ARG A 312 -0.55 -15.23 10.62
C ARG A 312 -0.98 -16.68 10.41
N GLY A 313 -2.29 -16.89 10.25
CA GLY A 313 -2.88 -18.22 10.06
C GLY A 313 -2.43 -18.95 8.78
N ASP A 314 -1.94 -18.20 7.79
CA ASP A 314 -1.43 -18.70 6.50
C ASP A 314 -0.03 -19.33 6.60
N MET A 315 0.71 -19.09 7.68
CA MET A 315 2.08 -19.59 7.82
C MET A 315 2.17 -21.01 8.41
N ALA A 316 1.06 -21.61 8.86
CA ALA A 316 1.07 -22.88 9.59
C ALA A 316 1.80 -24.02 8.82
N VAL A 317 1.57 -24.14 7.51
CA VAL A 317 2.23 -25.16 6.67
C VAL A 317 3.74 -24.92 6.59
N GLY A 318 4.17 -23.66 6.43
CA GLY A 318 5.57 -23.28 6.38
C GLY A 318 6.27 -23.50 7.72
N LEU A 319 5.62 -23.13 8.83
CA LEU A 319 6.13 -23.32 10.18
C LEU A 319 6.27 -24.80 10.55
N LYS A 320 5.32 -25.66 10.12
CA LYS A 320 5.43 -27.10 10.34
C LYS A 320 6.65 -27.69 9.66
N LYS A 321 6.90 -27.33 8.39
CA LYS A 321 8.10 -27.77 7.65
C LYS A 321 9.40 -27.21 8.24
N LEU A 322 9.36 -25.98 8.76
CA LEU A 322 10.50 -25.43 9.49
C LEU A 322 10.77 -26.24 10.76
N ALA A 323 9.74 -26.60 11.52
CA ALA A 323 9.86 -27.43 12.72
C ALA A 323 10.44 -28.83 12.41
N GLU A 324 10.05 -29.45 11.30
CA GLU A 324 10.65 -30.70 10.80
C GLU A 324 12.17 -30.54 10.60
N LYS A 325 12.60 -29.48 9.91
CA LYS A 325 14.04 -29.20 9.69
C LYS A 325 14.80 -28.90 10.98
N ILE A 326 14.17 -28.21 11.92
CA ILE A 326 14.77 -27.96 13.24
C ILE A 326 14.90 -29.29 13.99
N ALA A 327 13.89 -30.16 13.95
CA ALA A 327 13.93 -31.48 14.60
C ALA A 327 15.08 -32.35 14.08
N GLU A 328 15.32 -32.36 12.77
CA GLU A 328 16.42 -33.07 12.10
C GLU A 328 17.82 -32.56 12.50
N SER A 329 17.94 -31.32 13.01
CA SER A 329 19.24 -30.73 13.32
C SER A 329 19.69 -31.02 14.75
N GLU A 330 20.90 -31.56 14.95
CA GLU A 330 21.44 -31.79 16.30
C GLU A 330 21.69 -30.47 17.07
N ASN A 331 21.97 -29.38 16.36
CA ASN A 331 22.24 -28.06 16.95
C ASN A 331 20.95 -27.24 17.09
N LYS A 332 20.42 -27.09 18.30
CA LYS A 332 19.22 -26.27 18.55
C LYS A 332 19.53 -24.80 18.88
N SER A 333 20.74 -24.30 18.61
CA SER A 333 21.07 -22.90 18.90
C SER A 333 20.24 -21.93 18.04
N VAL A 334 20.07 -20.70 18.54
CA VAL A 334 19.38 -19.61 17.81
C VAL A 334 19.99 -19.39 16.43
N ASP A 335 21.32 -19.35 16.34
CA ASP A 335 22.02 -19.14 15.07
C ASP A 335 21.75 -20.26 14.07
N ASN A 336 21.71 -21.51 14.54
CA ASN A 336 21.43 -22.64 13.65
C ASN A 336 19.97 -22.63 13.18
N ILE A 337 19.02 -22.39 14.08
CA ILE A 337 17.59 -22.28 13.73
C ILE A 337 17.36 -21.14 12.74
N LEU A 338 17.99 -19.98 12.99
CA LEU A 338 17.92 -18.84 12.10
C LEU A 338 18.51 -19.15 10.73
N SER A 339 19.66 -19.83 10.68
CA SER A 339 20.26 -20.29 9.43
C SER A 339 19.33 -21.24 8.67
N ILE A 340 18.73 -22.22 9.36
CA ILE A 340 17.75 -23.14 8.75
C ILE A 340 16.57 -22.35 8.17
N ALA A 341 16.03 -21.38 8.91
CA ALA A 341 14.90 -20.56 8.45
C ALA A 341 15.27 -19.70 7.24
N ILE A 342 16.43 -19.04 7.26
CA ILE A 342 16.92 -18.21 6.14
C ILE A 342 17.07 -19.04 4.88
N THR A 343 17.68 -20.21 4.97
CA THR A 343 17.85 -21.13 3.83
C THR A 343 16.51 -21.69 3.37
N PHE A 344 15.67 -22.17 4.30
CA PHE A 344 14.41 -22.83 3.97
C PHE A 344 13.42 -21.90 3.26
N PHE A 345 13.32 -20.64 3.70
CA PHE A 345 12.44 -19.66 3.06
C PHE A 345 13.09 -18.90 1.90
N GLY A 346 14.34 -19.23 1.56
CA GLY A 346 15.12 -18.59 0.49
C GLY A 346 15.28 -17.09 0.72
N ILE A 347 15.43 -16.63 1.97
CA ILE A 347 15.43 -15.20 2.31
C ILE A 347 16.63 -14.50 1.67
N GLU A 348 17.81 -15.10 1.77
CA GLU A 348 19.03 -14.57 1.17
C GLU A 348 18.99 -14.64 -0.36
N GLU A 349 18.42 -15.71 -0.93
CA GLU A 349 18.24 -15.84 -2.38
C GLU A 349 17.34 -14.72 -2.93
N LYS A 350 16.18 -14.51 -2.32
CA LYS A 350 15.25 -13.42 -2.69
C LYS A 350 15.91 -12.04 -2.59
N TYR A 351 16.66 -11.80 -1.52
CA TYR A 351 17.41 -10.56 -1.35
C TYR A 351 18.46 -10.37 -2.46
N ASN A 352 19.21 -11.42 -2.80
CA ASN A 352 20.20 -11.39 -3.88
C ASN A 352 19.55 -11.17 -5.26
N GLN A 353 18.40 -11.79 -5.52
CA GLN A 353 17.61 -11.56 -6.74
C GLN A 353 17.18 -10.10 -6.84
N LYS A 354 16.68 -9.49 -5.76
CA LYS A 354 16.34 -8.06 -5.72
C LYS A 354 17.55 -7.17 -6.01
N ARG A 355 18.72 -7.47 -5.45
CA ARG A 355 19.97 -6.74 -5.78
C ARG A 355 20.37 -6.86 -7.24
N GLN A 356 20.21 -8.03 -7.85
CA GLN A 356 20.47 -8.20 -9.29
C GLN A 356 19.51 -7.37 -10.14
N ILE A 357 18.22 -7.32 -9.77
CA ILE A 357 17.23 -6.46 -10.43
C ILE A 357 17.65 -4.99 -10.34
N LEU A 358 18.01 -4.51 -9.14
CA LEU A 358 18.44 -3.12 -8.93
C LEU A 358 19.71 -2.78 -9.73
N ASN A 359 20.69 -3.69 -9.82
CA ASN A 359 21.87 -3.48 -10.63
C ASN A 359 21.54 -3.34 -12.13
N ARG A 360 20.62 -4.16 -12.66
CA ARG A 360 20.15 -4.02 -14.05
C ARG A 360 19.43 -2.69 -14.27
N MET A 361 18.59 -2.28 -13.32
CA MET A 361 17.89 -0.99 -13.39
C MET A 361 18.86 0.18 -13.33
N LYS A 362 19.87 0.15 -12.45
CA LYS A 362 20.92 1.17 -12.38
C LYS A 362 21.67 1.30 -13.70
N GLN A 363 22.01 0.18 -14.34
CA GLN A 363 22.64 0.21 -15.65
C GLN A 363 21.72 0.84 -16.71
N ARG A 364 20.44 0.48 -16.73
CA ARG A 364 19.47 1.08 -17.67
C ARG A 364 19.32 2.59 -17.49
N VAL A 365 19.32 3.08 -16.24
CA VAL A 365 19.32 4.53 -15.96
C VAL A 365 20.54 5.22 -16.56
N LYS A 366 21.73 4.59 -16.46
CA LYS A 366 22.96 5.11 -17.09
C LYS A 366 22.88 5.12 -18.61
N ASP A 367 22.39 4.02 -19.18
CA ASP A 367 22.28 3.87 -20.64
C ASP A 367 21.34 4.92 -21.24
N ILE A 368 20.20 5.21 -20.58
CA ILE A 368 19.27 6.27 -21.01
C ILE A 368 19.94 7.64 -20.97
N LYS A 369 20.62 7.99 -19.88
CA LYS A 369 21.33 9.28 -19.76
C LYS A 369 22.42 9.44 -20.82
N GLU A 370 23.13 8.37 -21.13
CA GLU A 370 24.16 8.39 -22.17
C GLU A 370 23.54 8.55 -23.57
N MET A 371 22.42 7.89 -23.84
CA MET A 371 21.68 8.07 -25.09
C MET A 371 21.17 9.51 -25.24
N GLU A 372 20.62 10.10 -24.19
CA GLU A 372 20.19 11.52 -24.18
C GLU A 372 21.35 12.46 -24.48
N ARG A 373 22.53 12.21 -23.88
CA ARG A 373 23.75 12.96 -24.15
C ARG A 373 24.16 12.88 -25.61
N ILE A 374 24.22 11.67 -26.18
CA ILE A 374 24.57 11.44 -27.59
C ILE A 374 23.58 12.13 -28.53
N CYS A 375 22.27 11.99 -28.29
CA CYS A 375 21.24 12.64 -29.09
C CYS A 375 21.35 14.17 -29.02
N GLY A 376 21.63 14.74 -27.84
CA GLY A 376 21.82 16.18 -27.67
C GLY A 376 23.11 16.70 -28.33
N GLU A 377 24.13 15.86 -28.49
CA GLU A 377 25.35 16.21 -29.24
C GLU A 377 25.13 16.16 -30.76
N LEU A 378 24.32 15.23 -31.26
CA LEU A 378 24.00 15.12 -32.69
C LEU A 378 23.06 16.23 -33.20
N GLN A 379 22.35 16.91 -32.30
CA GLN A 379 21.46 18.03 -32.64
C GLN A 379 22.17 19.40 -32.63
N LYS A 380 23.44 19.45 -32.21
CA LYS A 380 24.30 20.63 -32.25
C LYS A 380 25.17 20.61 -33.50
#